data_AF-A0A699T3J8-F1
#
_entry.id   AF-A0A699T3J8-F1
#
_cell.length_a   1.000
_cell.length_b   1.000
_cell.length_c   1.000
_cell.angle_alpha   90.00
_cell.angle_beta   90.00
_cell.angle_gamma   90.00
#
_symmetry.space_group_name_H-M   'P 1'
#
loop_
_entity.id
_entity.type
_entity.pdbx_description
1 polymer ?
#
loop_
_entity_poly.entity_id
_entity_poly.type
_entity_poly.pdbx_seq_one_letter_code
_entity_poly.pdbx_strand_id
1 'polypeptide(L)'
;MIEVTNAKVAVAKEKLKEARTRQKSYADRHHRALEFQPEEPEAIIDHQDRIMRKKTIPFVKILWKNHPEREATWETEESIRTSYPQFLP
;
A
#
# COMPACT_ATOMS: atom_id res chain seq x y z
N MET A 1 -17.28 52.12 15.24
CA MET A 1 -17.50 50.78 15.84
C MET A 1 -17.28 49.63 14.84
N ILE A 2 -17.58 49.82 13.55
CA ILE A 2 -17.47 48.80 12.47
C ILE A 2 -16.00 48.41 12.14
N GLU A 3 -15.04 49.32 12.25
CA GLU A 3 -13.63 49.03 11.95
C GLU A 3 -12.97 48.12 13.00
N VAL A 4 -13.33 48.31 14.28
CA VAL A 4 -12.82 47.52 15.41
C VAL A 4 -13.33 46.06 15.33
N THR A 5 -14.55 45.85 14.86
CA THR A 5 -15.11 44.51 14.66
C THR A 5 -14.42 43.77 13.52
N ASN A 6 -14.09 44.46 12.42
CA ASN A 6 -13.37 43.85 11.29
C ASN A 6 -11.94 43.44 11.65
N ALA A 7 -11.24 44.25 12.44
CA ALA A 7 -9.91 43.92 12.95
C ALA A 7 -9.93 42.65 13.82
N LYS A 8 -10.93 42.50 14.71
CA LYS A 8 -11.09 41.29 15.54
C LYS A 8 -11.42 40.04 14.71
N VAL A 9 -12.24 40.18 13.67
CA VAL A 9 -12.54 39.09 12.72
C VAL A 9 -11.28 38.65 11.97
N ALA A 10 -10.42 39.59 11.56
CA ALA A 10 -9.15 39.27 10.90
C ALA A 10 -8.22 38.47 11.82
N VAL A 11 -8.07 38.89 13.08
CA VAL A 11 -7.25 38.17 14.08
C VAL A 11 -7.78 36.75 14.34
N ALA A 12 -9.10 36.57 14.41
CA ALA A 12 -9.70 35.26 14.60
C ALA A 12 -9.43 34.31 13.42
N LYS A 13 -9.46 34.83 12.18
CA LYS A 13 -9.14 34.06 10.97
C LYS A 13 -7.67 33.63 10.93
N GLU A 14 -6.75 34.52 11.30
CA GLU A 14 -5.32 34.19 11.36
C GLU A 14 -5.03 33.11 12.41
N LYS A 15 -5.61 33.20 13.61
CA LYS A 15 -5.46 32.16 14.64
C LYS A 15 -6.04 30.81 14.20
N LEU A 16 -7.17 30.81 13.50
CA LEU A 16 -7.77 29.58 12.97
C LEU A 16 -6.89 28.96 11.87
N LYS A 17 -6.27 29.79 11.03
CA LYS A 17 -5.32 29.35 10.01
C LYS A 17 -4.06 28.77 10.65
N GLU A 18 -3.52 29.41 11.67
CA GLU A 18 -2.36 28.93 12.44
C GLU A 18 -2.64 27.59 13.16
N ALA A 19 -3.82 27.44 13.76
CA ALA A 19 -4.23 26.18 14.37
C ALA A 19 -4.33 25.05 13.32
N ARG A 20 -4.89 25.35 12.15
CA ARG A 20 -5.00 24.39 11.03
C ARG A 20 -3.64 23.98 10.48
N THR A 21 -2.72 24.93 10.28
CA THR A 21 -1.35 24.61 9.80
C THR A 21 -0.58 23.81 10.83
N ARG A 22 -0.74 24.11 12.13
CA ARG A 22 -0.13 23.33 13.22
C ARG A 22 -0.64 21.89 13.27
N GLN A 23 -1.95 21.67 13.10
CA GLN A 23 -2.54 20.34 13.03
C GLN A 23 -2.05 19.57 11.80
N LYS A 24 -2.01 20.22 10.63
CA LYS A 24 -1.49 19.63 9.40
C LYS A 24 -0.01 19.24 9.55
N SER A 25 0.82 20.08 10.18
CA SER A 25 2.22 19.75 10.50
C SER A 25 2.37 18.51 11.40
N TYR A 26 1.44 18.28 12.35
CA TYR A 26 1.45 17.07 13.17
C TYR A 26 1.10 15.84 12.33
N ALA A 27 0.05 15.93 11.52
CA ALA A 27 -0.34 14.86 10.60
C ALA A 27 0.78 14.53 9.62
N ASP A 28 1.37 15.52 8.96
CA ASP A 28 2.45 15.34 7.98
C ASP A 28 3.71 14.73 8.61
N ARG A 29 4.05 15.10 9.86
CA ARG A 29 5.20 14.52 10.59
C ARG A 29 4.99 13.05 10.97
N HIS A 30 3.75 12.62 11.15
CA HIS A 30 3.40 11.25 11.49
C HIS A 30 2.92 10.42 10.30
N HIS A 31 2.66 11.06 9.16
CA HIS A 31 2.40 10.41 7.89
C HIS A 31 3.72 9.99 7.25
N ARG A 32 4.39 9.00 7.85
CA ARG A 32 5.44 8.28 7.13
C ARG A 32 4.75 7.60 5.96
N ALA A 33 5.05 8.04 4.74
CA ALA A 33 4.65 7.31 3.55
C ALA A 33 5.35 5.93 3.62
N LEU A 34 4.63 4.93 4.10
CA LEU A 34 5.04 3.54 3.96
C LEU A 34 4.76 3.18 2.50
N GLU A 35 5.74 3.49 1.66
CA GLU A 35 5.73 3.02 0.28
C GLU A 35 5.84 1.49 0.33
N PHE A 36 4.80 0.80 -0.12
CA PHE A 36 4.85 -0.65 -0.31
C PHE A 36 5.87 -0.92 -1.41
N GLN A 37 7.01 -1.52 -1.05
CA GLN A 37 7.94 -2.03 -2.04
C GLN A 37 7.48 -3.43 -2.42
N PRO A 38 7.01 -3.65 -3.66
CA PRO A 38 6.69 -4.99 -4.11
C PRO A 38 7.97 -5.83 -4.06
N GLU A 39 7.92 -6.95 -3.34
CA GLU A 39 9.02 -7.91 -3.32
C GLU A 39 9.20 -8.49 -4.73
N GLU A 40 10.45 -8.57 -5.18
CA GLU A 40 10.77 -9.15 -6.48
C GLU A 40 10.70 -10.68 -6.38
N PRO A 41 9.84 -11.36 -7.17
CA PRO A 41 9.86 -12.81 -7.23
C PRO A 41 11.15 -13.29 -7.92
N GLU A 42 11.73 -14.37 -7.40
CA GLU A 42 12.97 -14.97 -7.90
C GLU A 42 12.69 -16.16 -8.82
N ALA A 43 11.79 -17.06 -8.41
CA ALA A 43 11.43 -18.24 -9.20
C ALA A 43 10.10 -18.84 -8.75
N ILE A 44 9.46 -19.59 -9.65
CA ILE A 44 8.39 -20.53 -9.29
C ILE A 44 9.06 -21.86 -8.93
N ILE A 45 8.84 -22.33 -7.71
CA ILE A 45 9.49 -23.53 -7.18
C ILE A 45 8.55 -24.74 -7.13
N ASP A 46 7.23 -24.53 -7.24
CA ASP A 46 6.25 -25.61 -7.21
C ASP A 46 4.92 -25.20 -7.88
N HIS A 47 4.16 -26.18 -8.35
CA HIS A 47 2.84 -26.02 -8.97
C HIS A 47 1.85 -26.96 -8.30
N GLN A 48 0.67 -26.46 -7.95
CA GLN A 48 -0.37 -27.25 -7.31
C GLN A 48 -1.76 -26.87 -7.81
N ASP A 49 -2.52 -27.86 -8.24
CA ASP A 49 -3.93 -27.69 -8.55
C ASP A 49 -4.81 -27.89 -7.32
N ARG A 50 -5.56 -26.86 -6.95
CA ARG A 50 -6.58 -26.95 -5.90
C ARG A 50 -7.94 -27.26 -6.52
N ILE A 51 -8.35 -28.52 -6.39
CA ILE A 51 -9.63 -29.01 -6.88
C ILE A 51 -10.74 -28.57 -5.91
N MET A 52 -11.73 -27.85 -6.44
CA MET A 52 -12.95 -27.46 -5.75
C MET A 52 -14.15 -28.16 -6.37
N ARG A 53 -15.31 -28.10 -5.72
CA ARG A 53 -16.55 -28.80 -6.16
C ARG A 53 -16.98 -28.49 -7.60
N LYS A 54 -16.64 -27.32 -8.13
CA LYS A 54 -17.07 -26.83 -9.46
C LYS A 54 -15.92 -26.36 -10.36
N LYS A 55 -14.70 -26.24 -9.85
CA LYS A 55 -13.57 -25.69 -10.59
C LYS A 55 -12.25 -26.17 -10.01
N THR A 56 -11.21 -26.15 -10.83
CA THR A 56 -9.82 -26.33 -10.42
C THR A 56 -9.14 -24.97 -10.48
N ILE A 57 -8.41 -24.59 -9.43
CA ILE A 57 -7.62 -23.36 -9.40
C ILE A 57 -6.14 -23.74 -9.35
N PRO A 58 -5.32 -23.39 -10.36
CA PRO A 58 -3.88 -23.59 -10.33
C PRO A 58 -3.22 -22.57 -9.40
N PHE A 59 -2.38 -23.08 -8.50
CA PHE A 59 -1.54 -22.32 -7.60
C PHE A 59 -0.07 -22.55 -7.94
N VAL A 60 0.74 -21.51 -7.78
CA VAL A 60 2.18 -21.55 -7.94
C VAL A 60 2.85 -21.10 -6.65
N LYS A 61 3.93 -21.77 -6.29
CA LYS A 61 4.74 -21.41 -5.12
C LYS A 61 5.88 -20.51 -5.56
N ILE A 62 5.96 -19.32 -4.98
CA ILE A 62 6.89 -18.26 -5.39
C ILE A 62 7.96 -18.10 -4.35
N LEU A 63 9.20 -18.28 -4.78
CA LEU A 63 10.38 -17.86 -4.04
C LEU A 63 10.59 -16.36 -4.26
N TRP A 64 10.75 -15.61 -3.17
CA TRP A 64 11.02 -14.17 -3.21
C TRP A 64 12.52 -13.89 -3.08
N LYS A 65 13.00 -12.85 -3.76
CA LYS A 65 14.42 -12.51 -3.81
C LYS A 65 14.95 -12.16 -2.41
N ASN A 66 16.09 -12.76 -2.03
CA ASN A 66 16.70 -12.65 -0.70
C ASN A 66 15.90 -13.30 0.44
N HIS A 67 14.86 -14.07 0.14
CA HIS A 67 14.11 -14.85 1.12
C HIS A 67 14.42 -16.34 1.00
N PRO A 68 14.48 -17.09 2.12
CA PRO A 68 14.61 -18.54 2.08
C PRO A 68 13.32 -19.20 1.57
N GLU A 69 13.41 -20.41 1.00
CA GLU A 69 12.25 -21.17 0.47
C GLU A 69 11.12 -21.42 1.50
N ARG A 70 11.42 -21.37 2.79
CA ARG A 70 10.43 -21.47 3.88
C ARG A 70 9.47 -20.27 3.94
N GLU A 71 9.92 -19.11 3.44
CA GLU A 71 9.16 -17.85 3.36
C GLU A 71 8.45 -17.70 2.01
N ALA A 72 8.59 -18.67 1.10
CA ALA A 72 7.88 -18.70 -0.17
C ALA A 72 6.36 -18.78 0.03
N THR A 73 5.62 -18.03 -0.78
CA THR A 73 4.15 -17.94 -0.69
C THR A 73 3.48 -18.67 -1.84
N TRP A 74 2.21 -19.06 -1.64
CA TRP A 74 1.37 -19.67 -2.66
C TRP A 74 0.43 -18.63 -3.24
N GLU A 75 0.57 -18.34 -4.52
CA GLU A 75 -0.28 -17.40 -5.26
C GLU A 75 -1.05 -18.12 -6.36
N THR A 76 -2.14 -17.53 -6.83
CA THR A 76 -2.87 -18.07 -7.98
C THR A 76 -2.11 -17.77 -9.27
N GLU A 77 -2.17 -18.70 -10.22
CA GLU A 77 -1.51 -18.50 -11.51
C GLU A 77 -2.04 -17.25 -12.25
N GLU A 78 -3.31 -16.91 -12.07
CA GLU A 78 -3.94 -15.70 -12.62
C GLU A 78 -3.34 -14.40 -12.06
N SER A 79 -3.05 -14.37 -10.75
CA SER A 79 -2.37 -13.25 -10.09
C SER A 79 -0.99 -13.03 -10.71
N ILE A 80 -0.24 -14.11 -10.87
CA ILE A 80 1.13 -14.07 -11.43
C ILE A 80 1.13 -13.74 -12.91
N ARG A 81 0.14 -14.19 -13.66
CA ARG A 81 -0.02 -13.81 -15.07
C ARG A 81 -0.23 -12.31 -15.24
N THR A 82 -0.86 -11.66 -14.26
CA THR A 82 -1.13 -10.23 -14.29
C THR A 82 0.08 -9.43 -13.81
N SER A 83 0.69 -9.82 -12.69
CA SER A 83 1.76 -9.06 -12.04
C SER A 83 3.17 -9.40 -12.56
N TYR A 84 3.42 -10.66 -12.88
CA TYR A 84 4.74 -11.18 -13.25
C TYR A 84 4.65 -12.23 -14.39
N PRO A 85 4.13 -11.87 -15.58
CA PRO A 85 3.87 -12.80 -16.68
C PRO A 85 5.11 -13.56 -17.16
N GLN A 86 6.32 -13.01 -16.95
CA GLN A 86 7.59 -13.62 -17.37
C GLN A 86 7.94 -14.93 -16.65
N PHE A 87 7.29 -15.23 -15.53
CA PHE A 87 7.55 -16.46 -14.77
C PHE A 87 6.64 -17.62 -15.16
N LEU A 88 5.61 -17.37 -15.99
CA LEU A 88 4.74 -18.42 -16.49
C LEU A 88 5.18 -18.85 -17.90
N PRO A 89 5.15 -20.16 -18.21
CA PRO A 89 5.48 -20.68 -19.53
C PRO A 89 4.43 -20.32 -20.61
#